data_AF-A0A4R9PN00-F1
#
_entry.id   AF-A0A4R9PN00-F1
#
_cell.length_a   1.000
_cell.length_b   1.000
_cell.length_c   1.000
_cell.angle_alpha   90.00
_cell.angle_beta   90.00
_cell.angle_gamma   90.00
#
_symmetry.space_group_name_H-M   'P 1'
#
loop_
_entity.id
_entity.type
_entity.pdbx_description
1 polymer ?
#
loop_
_entity_poly.entity_id
_entity_poly.type
_entity_poly.pdbx_seq_one_letter_code
_entity_poly.pdbx_strand_id
1 'polypeptide(L)'
;PHIALLALDIMDVLGISYQVMGGPSHCCGISQLKSGDAEMTGRMGSSSMEKLSHSRLGQVITWCPTCYVQFTETILPTVERQRGSRPFEMNPFLRFLGQRLAQLKPHLQH
;
A
#
# COMPACT_ATOMS: atom_id res chain seq x y z
N PRO A 1 3.83 2.66 15.13
CA PRO A 1 3.61 4.09 14.82
C PRO A 1 4.78 4.75 14.06
N HIS A 2 6.03 4.47 14.45
CA HIS A 2 7.20 5.17 13.90
C HIS A 2 7.50 4.86 12.43
N ILE A 3 7.25 3.64 11.96
CA ILE A 3 7.58 3.24 10.58
C ILE A 3 6.88 4.08 9.50
N ALA A 4 5.63 4.50 9.76
CA ALA A 4 4.89 5.33 8.81
C ALA A 4 5.53 6.71 8.71
N LEU A 5 5.84 7.34 9.85
CA LEU A 5 6.49 8.65 9.89
C LEU A 5 7.86 8.61 9.21
N LEU A 6 8.68 7.60 9.51
CA LEU A 6 9.97 7.42 8.85
C LEU A 6 9.84 7.23 7.33
N ALA A 7 8.81 6.53 6.87
CA ALA A 7 8.54 6.40 5.45
C ALA A 7 8.20 7.76 4.81
N LEU A 8 7.42 8.61 5.49
CA LEU A 8 7.11 9.97 5.02
C LEU A 8 8.36 10.86 5.00
N ASP A 9 9.18 10.83 6.05
CA ASP A 9 10.43 11.60 6.12
C ASP A 9 11.36 11.26 4.92
N ILE A 10 11.45 9.98 4.57
CA ILE A 10 12.23 9.55 3.39
C ILE A 10 11.62 10.09 2.10
N MET A 11 10.28 10.11 1.97
CA MET A 11 9.60 10.66 0.79
C MET A 11 9.85 12.17 0.66
N ASP A 12 9.86 12.89 1.78
CA ASP A 12 10.14 14.33 1.84
C ASP A 12 11.59 14.62 1.42
N VAL A 13 12.55 13.84 1.93
CA VAL A 13 13.98 13.94 1.53
C VAL A 13 14.17 13.67 0.03
N LEU A 14 13.41 12.73 -0.53
CA LEU A 14 13.41 12.45 -1.98
C LEU A 14 12.67 13.51 -2.82
N GLY A 15 12.01 14.49 -2.18
CA GLY A 15 11.23 15.52 -2.87
C GLY A 15 10.00 14.98 -3.58
N ILE A 16 9.42 13.87 -3.10
CA ILE A 16 8.29 13.21 -3.76
C ILE A 16 6.97 13.72 -3.20
N SER A 17 6.08 14.20 -4.07
CA SER A 17 4.71 14.52 -3.68
C SER A 17 3.89 13.25 -3.48
N TYR A 18 3.24 13.12 -2.32
CA TYR A 18 2.40 11.97 -1.98
C TYR A 18 1.09 12.41 -1.33
N GLN A 19 0.11 11.51 -1.36
CA GLN A 19 -1.10 11.60 -0.56
C GLN A 19 -1.07 10.49 0.48
N VAL A 20 -1.29 10.85 1.74
CA VAL A 20 -1.36 9.87 2.83
C VAL A 20 -2.72 9.18 2.82
N MET A 21 -2.71 7.87 2.58
CA MET A 21 -3.89 7.01 2.61
C MET A 21 -3.58 5.82 3.50
N GLY A 22 -4.17 5.77 4.69
CA GLY A 22 -3.80 4.78 5.71
C GLY A 22 -4.69 4.82 6.94
N GLY A 23 -4.25 4.13 7.99
CA GLY A 23 -4.98 4.01 9.25
C GLY A 23 -6.11 2.97 9.20
N PRO A 24 -6.93 2.87 10.27
CA PRO A 24 -7.95 1.82 10.40
C PRO A 24 -8.99 1.81 9.28
N SER A 25 -9.27 2.97 8.68
CA SER A 25 -10.21 3.12 7.57
C SER A 25 -9.69 2.63 6.21
N HIS A 26 -8.40 2.27 6.13
CA HIS A 26 -7.73 1.72 4.94
C HIS A 26 -7.07 0.36 5.22
N CYS A 27 -7.54 -0.37 6.24
CA CYS A 27 -7.03 -1.69 6.57
C CYS A 27 -7.33 -2.70 5.44
N CYS A 28 -6.37 -3.59 5.14
CA CYS A 28 -6.55 -4.67 4.17
C CYS A 28 -7.42 -5.84 4.69
N GLY A 29 -7.85 -5.80 5.96
CA GLY A 29 -8.68 -6.82 6.58
C GLY A 29 -7.92 -8.06 7.08
N ILE A 30 -6.59 -8.14 6.90
CA ILE A 30 -5.80 -9.33 7.26
C ILE A 30 -5.96 -9.79 8.71
N SER A 31 -6.14 -8.86 9.65
CA SER A 31 -6.37 -9.20 11.06
C SER A 31 -7.69 -9.96 11.25
N GLN A 32 -8.74 -9.57 10.52
CA GLN A 32 -10.03 -10.26 10.57
C GLN A 32 -9.93 -11.64 9.94
N LEU A 33 -9.14 -11.76 8.86
CA LEU A 33 -8.90 -13.05 8.20
C LEU A 33 -8.23 -14.04 9.15
N LYS A 34 -7.25 -13.57 9.93
CA LYS A 34 -6.57 -14.38 10.96
C LYS A 34 -7.51 -14.84 12.06
N SER A 35 -8.56 -14.07 12.35
CA SER A 35 -9.62 -14.43 13.29
C SER A 35 -10.71 -15.32 12.68
N GLY A 36 -10.60 -15.67 11.39
CA GLY A 36 -11.59 -16.48 10.67
C GLY A 36 -12.77 -15.68 10.10
N ASP A 37 -12.80 -14.36 10.26
CA ASP A 37 -13.86 -13.49 9.77
C ASP A 37 -13.57 -13.06 8.31
N ALA A 38 -13.82 -13.98 7.40
CA ALA A 38 -13.63 -13.77 5.97
C ALA A 38 -14.59 -12.72 5.40
N GLU A 39 -15.81 -12.61 5.94
CA GLU A 39 -16.79 -11.63 5.49
C GLU A 39 -16.30 -10.21 5.79
N MET A 40 -15.89 -9.95 7.04
CA MET A 40 -15.37 -8.65 7.43
C MET A 40 -14.07 -8.34 6.70
N THR A 41 -13.20 -9.34 6.49
CA THR A 41 -12.00 -9.20 5.65
C THR A 41 -12.35 -8.66 4.27
N GLY A 42 -13.32 -9.29 3.58
CA GLY A 42 -13.76 -8.88 2.25
C GLY A 42 -14.36 -7.48 2.23
N ARG A 43 -15.17 -7.12 3.23
CA ARG A 43 -15.75 -5.77 3.39
C ARG A 43 -14.67 -4.71 3.59
N MET A 44 -13.72 -4.93 4.50
CA MET A 44 -12.61 -3.99 4.74
C MET A 44 -11.71 -3.85 3.52
N GLY A 45 -11.27 -4.98 2.95
CA GLY A 45 -10.38 -5.01 1.80
C GLY A 45 -11.00 -4.29 0.59
N SER A 46 -12.28 -4.55 0.31
CA SER A 46 -13.01 -3.89 -0.79
C SER A 46 -13.19 -2.39 -0.54
N SER A 47 -13.55 -1.97 0.68
CA SER A 47 -13.69 -0.54 1.01
C SER A 47 -12.35 0.21 0.86
N SER A 48 -11.27 -0.40 1.32
CA SER A 48 -9.92 0.15 1.20
C SER A 48 -9.48 0.20 -0.27
N MET A 49 -9.74 -0.86 -1.04
CA MET A 49 -9.46 -0.92 -2.48
C MET A 49 -10.15 0.24 -3.22
N GLU A 50 -11.45 0.43 -2.98
CA GLU A 50 -12.22 1.49 -3.63
C GLU A 50 -11.69 2.87 -3.25
N LYS A 51 -11.29 3.10 -2.00
CA LYS A 51 -10.65 4.39 -1.64
C LYS A 51 -9.33 4.58 -2.38
N LEU A 52 -8.48 3.54 -2.40
CA LEU A 52 -7.16 3.57 -3.04
C LEU A 52 -7.24 3.72 -4.57
N SER A 53 -8.29 3.23 -5.22
CA SER A 53 -8.51 3.40 -6.66
C SER A 53 -8.77 4.85 -7.08
N HIS A 54 -9.11 5.74 -6.15
CA HIS A 54 -9.19 7.17 -6.40
C HIS A 54 -7.82 7.87 -6.41
N SER A 55 -6.71 7.13 -6.23
CA SER A 55 -5.35 7.64 -6.43
C SER A 55 -5.17 8.12 -7.88
N ARG A 56 -4.86 9.41 -8.05
CA ARG A 56 -4.75 10.05 -9.36
C ARG A 56 -3.65 9.48 -10.26
N LEU A 57 -2.67 8.79 -9.67
CA LEU A 57 -1.49 8.29 -10.38
C LEU A 57 -1.56 6.79 -10.69
N GLY A 58 -2.63 6.08 -10.30
CA GLY A 58 -2.73 4.62 -10.49
C GLY A 58 -1.64 3.82 -9.78
N GLN A 59 -0.90 4.45 -8.86
CA GLN A 59 0.19 3.88 -8.09
C GLN A 59 -0.12 4.04 -6.61
N VAL A 60 -0.03 2.94 -5.87
CA VAL A 60 -0.20 2.91 -4.41
C VAL A 60 1.05 2.30 -3.81
N ILE A 61 1.63 2.96 -2.82
CA ILE A 61 2.82 2.46 -2.14
C ILE A 61 2.44 2.04 -0.72
N THR A 62 2.91 0.89 -0.28
CA THR A 62 2.68 0.39 1.09
C THR A 62 3.99 -0.02 1.74
N TRP A 63 4.21 0.42 2.98
CA TRP A 63 5.27 -0.12 3.84
C TRP A 63 4.83 -1.37 4.61
N CYS A 64 3.52 -1.64 4.66
CA CYS A 64 2.96 -2.78 5.38
C CYS A 64 3.06 -4.04 4.50
N PRO A 65 3.89 -5.04 4.87
CA PRO A 65 4.07 -6.23 4.04
C PRO A 65 2.79 -7.05 3.91
N THR A 66 1.98 -7.11 4.98
CA THR A 66 0.71 -7.84 4.95
C THR A 66 -0.35 -7.15 4.09
N CYS A 67 -0.35 -5.80 4.03
CA CYS A 67 -1.19 -5.10 3.06
C CYS A 67 -0.75 -5.44 1.63
N TYR A 68 0.55 -5.40 1.35
CA TYR A 68 1.08 -5.73 0.03
C TYR A 68 0.58 -7.11 -0.43
N VAL A 69 0.87 -8.16 0.35
CA VAL A 69 0.44 -9.54 0.06
C VAL A 69 -1.08 -9.64 -0.09
N GLN A 70 -1.85 -9.11 0.86
CA GLN A 70 -3.31 -9.22 0.83
C GLN A 70 -3.91 -8.55 -0.43
N PHE A 71 -3.37 -7.41 -0.84
CA PHE A 71 -3.83 -6.74 -2.05
C PHE A 71 -3.37 -7.43 -3.33
N THR A 72 -2.08 -7.79 -3.43
CA THR A 72 -1.52 -8.32 -4.69
C THR A 72 -1.89 -9.78 -4.95
N GLU A 73 -2.11 -10.58 -3.90
CA GLU A 73 -2.42 -12.00 -4.05
C GLU A 73 -3.91 -12.31 -3.97
N THR A 74 -4.69 -11.47 -3.28
CA THR A 74 -6.12 -11.73 -3.04
C THR A 74 -7.03 -10.67 -3.66
N ILE A 75 -6.94 -9.42 -3.20
CA ILE A 75 -7.95 -8.40 -3.51
C ILE A 75 -7.87 -7.97 -4.99
N LEU A 76 -6.71 -7.52 -5.46
CA LEU A 76 -6.56 -7.00 -6.82
C LEU A 76 -6.79 -8.07 -7.89
N PRO A 77 -6.26 -9.32 -7.76
CA PRO A 77 -6.59 -10.39 -8.71
C PRO A 77 -8.08 -10.74 -8.75
N THR A 78 -8.78 -10.62 -7.62
CA THR A 78 -10.24 -10.86 -7.58
C THR A 78 -10.99 -9.74 -8.28
N VAL A 79 -10.62 -8.48 -8.04
CA VAL A 79 -11.19 -7.31 -8.73
C VAL A 79 -10.93 -7.37 -10.23
N GLU A 80 -9.71 -7.71 -10.64
CA GLU A 80 -9.32 -7.83 -12.04
C GLU A 80 -10.14 -8.90 -12.77
N ARG A 81 -10.36 -10.06 -12.13
CA ARG A 81 -11.27 -11.10 -12.66
C ARG A 81 -12.73 -10.66 -12.76
N GLN A 82 -13.20 -9.80 -11.85
CA GLN A 82 -14.60 -9.34 -11.81
C GLN A 82 -14.88 -8.15 -12.72
N ARG A 83 -13.97 -7.18 -12.78
CA ARG A 83 -14.13 -5.90 -13.49
C ARG A 83 -13.39 -5.85 -14.83
N GLY A 84 -12.56 -6.84 -15.13
CA GLY A 84 -11.77 -6.93 -16.37
C GLY A 84 -10.53 -6.03 -16.39
N SER A 85 -10.26 -5.29 -15.32
CA SER A 85 -9.07 -4.44 -15.19
C SER A 85 -8.67 -4.26 -13.73
N ARG A 86 -7.39 -3.97 -13.53
CA ARG A 86 -6.85 -3.62 -12.22
C ARG A 86 -6.93 -2.10 -12.00
N PRO A 87 -7.46 -1.63 -10.86
CA PRO A 87 -7.67 -0.19 -10.63
C PRO A 87 -6.37 0.59 -10.33
N PHE A 88 -5.35 -0.07 -9.79
CA PHE A 88 -4.05 0.53 -9.49
C PHE A 88 -2.99 -0.56 -9.31
N GLU A 89 -1.72 -0.18 -9.44
CA GLU A 89 -0.60 -1.03 -9.05
C GLU A 89 -0.19 -0.76 -7.60
N MET A 90 -0.08 -1.83 -6.81
CA MET A 90 0.47 -1.74 -5.47
C MET A 90 1.95 -2.08 -5.46
N ASN A 91 2.77 -1.17 -4.95
CA ASN A 91 4.22 -1.34 -4.83
C ASN A 91 4.64 -1.40 -3.36
N PRO A 92 5.54 -2.32 -2.98
CA PRO A 92 6.11 -2.33 -1.65
C PRO A 92 7.13 -1.19 -1.53
N PHE A 93 7.11 -0.48 -0.40
CA PHE A 93 7.95 0.69 -0.14
C PHE A 93 9.44 0.39 -0.35
N LEU A 94 9.91 -0.79 0.06
CA LEU A 94 11.31 -1.20 -0.13
C LEU A 94 11.72 -1.27 -1.60
N ARG A 95 10.83 -1.74 -2.51
CA ARG A 95 11.12 -1.75 -3.95
C ARG A 95 11.19 -0.32 -4.50
N PHE A 96 10.28 0.53 -4.03
CA PHE A 96 10.25 1.93 -4.39
C PHE A 96 11.55 2.66 -3.98
N LEU A 97 12.06 2.37 -2.78
CA LEU A 97 13.36 2.89 -2.31
C LEU A 97 14.54 2.29 -3.08
N GLY A 98 14.52 0.98 -3.36
CA GLY A 98 15.58 0.32 -4.13
C GLY A 98 15.78 0.94 -5.52
N GLN A 99 14.71 1.34 -6.17
CA GLN A 99 14.75 2.07 -7.46
C GLN A 99 15.34 3.48 -7.34
N ARG A 100 15.48 4.03 -6.13
CA ARG A 100 15.98 5.37 -5.82
C ARG A 100 17.21 5.35 -4.93
N LEU A 101 17.89 4.21 -4.83
CA LEU A 101 19.05 4.05 -3.95
C LEU A 101 20.14 5.09 -4.23
N ALA A 102 20.36 5.45 -5.49
CA ALA A 102 21.31 6.50 -5.88
C ALA A 102 20.96 7.88 -5.28
N GLN A 103 19.67 8.22 -5.21
CA GLN A 103 19.17 9.47 -4.62
C GLN A 103 19.24 9.44 -3.09
N LEU A 104 19.08 8.27 -2.49
CA LEU A 104 19.15 8.08 -1.04
C LEU A 104 20.59 8.06 -0.51
N LYS A 105 21.55 7.62 -1.31
CA LYS A 105 22.95 7.42 -0.91
C LYS A 105 23.57 8.61 -0.16
N PRO A 106 23.37 9.88 -0.57
CA PRO A 106 23.92 11.04 0.16
C PRO A 106 23.33 11.26 1.57
N HIS A 107 22.19 10.64 1.88
CA HIS A 107 21.46 10.80 3.14
C HIS A 107 21.68 9.63 4.12
N LEU A 108 22.33 8.55 3.69
CA LEU A 108 22.63 7.41 4.56
C LEU A 108 23.81 7.75 5.45
N GLN A 109 23.59 7.75 6.76
CA GLN A 109 24.67 7.88 7.75
C GLN A 109 25.29 6.50 8.01
N HIS A 110 26.62 6.47 8.09
CA HIS A 110 27.42 5.29 8.41
C HIS A 110 27.65 5.18 9.91
#